data_AF-U6H1N1-F1
#
_entry.id   AF-U6H1N1-F1
#
_cell.length_a   1.000
_cell.length_b   1.000
_cell.length_c   1.000
_cell.angle_alpha   90.00
_cell.angle_beta   90.00
_cell.angle_gamma   90.00
#
_symmetry.space_group_name_H-M   'P 1'
#
loop_
_entity.id
_entity.type
_entity.pdbx_description
1 polymer ?
#
loop_
_entity_poly.entity_id
_entity_poly.type
_entity_poly.pdbx_seq_one_letter_code
_entity_poly.pdbx_strand_id
1 'polypeptide(L)'
;MKEKKRTQELPLKGYDLSVLQQELTQQIEAEDQQQQQQQQQQQPEQQQQQQQQQVVDLLIEQKFCPHDFSVLCPFAWTPTGDDTSCTAPEAYIGGCERQMNFAVSPSEKERIEDECLISWPCMKKCNRDFSLLCPENWKEV
;
A
#
# COMPACT_ATOMS: atom_id res chain seq x y z
N MET A 1 -28.04 -7.45 -81.35
CA MET A 1 -28.61 -7.23 -80.01
C MET A 1 -27.45 -7.20 -79.02
N LYS A 2 -27.10 -6.04 -78.47
CA LYS A 2 -26.07 -5.91 -77.44
C LYS A 2 -26.75 -5.19 -76.28
N GLU A 3 -27.04 -5.92 -75.21
CA GLU A 3 -27.63 -5.37 -74.00
C GLU A 3 -26.69 -4.30 -73.43
N LYS A 4 -27.18 -3.06 -73.37
CA LYS A 4 -26.55 -1.99 -72.60
C LYS A 4 -26.67 -2.34 -71.13
N LYS A 5 -25.59 -2.85 -70.51
CA LYS A 5 -25.45 -2.78 -69.06
C LYS A 5 -25.41 -1.30 -68.68
N ARG A 6 -26.55 -0.83 -68.19
CA ARG A 6 -26.70 0.48 -67.57
C ARG A 6 -25.88 0.45 -66.29
N THR A 7 -24.66 0.96 -66.31
CA THR A 7 -23.95 1.29 -65.07
C THR A 7 -24.82 2.32 -64.36
N GLN A 8 -25.51 1.90 -63.31
CA GLN A 8 -26.11 2.85 -62.39
C GLN A 8 -24.95 3.47 -61.62
N GLU A 9 -24.56 4.67 -62.05
CA GLU A 9 -23.82 5.59 -61.21
C GLU A 9 -24.61 5.72 -59.90
N LEU A 10 -24.05 5.27 -58.77
CA LEU A 10 -24.64 5.58 -57.47
C LEU A 10 -24.64 7.11 -57.36
N PRO A 11 -25.80 7.77 -57.26
CA PRO A 11 -25.82 9.21 -57.14
C PRO A 11 -25.21 9.58 -55.79
N LEU A 12 -24.08 10.29 -55.79
CA LEU A 12 -23.57 11.03 -54.62
C LEU A 12 -24.48 12.23 -54.35
N LYS A 13 -25.77 12.00 -54.15
CA LYS A 13 -26.77 13.01 -53.80
C LYS A 13 -27.55 12.48 -52.60
N GLY A 14 -27.23 13.02 -51.43
CA GLY A 14 -28.16 12.99 -50.31
C GLY A 14 -27.69 12.32 -49.02
N TYR A 15 -26.39 12.22 -48.73
CA TYR A 15 -26.01 12.16 -47.32
C TYR A 15 -26.12 13.58 -46.77
N ASP A 16 -27.19 13.83 -46.01
CA ASP A 16 -27.39 15.09 -45.31
C ASP A 16 -26.27 15.23 -44.26
N LEU A 17 -25.46 16.29 -44.39
CA LEU A 17 -24.31 16.53 -43.51
C LEU A 17 -24.73 16.63 -42.04
N SER A 18 -25.97 17.07 -41.77
CA SER A 18 -26.52 17.11 -40.42
C SER A 18 -26.82 15.72 -39.87
N VAL A 19 -27.25 14.78 -40.72
CA VAL A 19 -27.47 13.38 -40.35
C VAL A 19 -26.14 12.67 -40.06
N LEU A 20 -25.11 12.90 -40.88
CA LEU A 20 -23.77 12.36 -40.63
C LEU A 20 -23.13 12.93 -39.35
N GLN A 21 -23.28 14.22 -39.09
CA GLN A 21 -22.79 14.86 -37.87
C GLN A 21 -23.53 14.30 -36.64
N GLN A 22 -24.83 14.05 -36.76
CA GLN A 22 -25.64 13.46 -35.71
C GLN A 22 -25.24 12.00 -35.43
N GLU A 23 -25.02 11.19 -36.46
CA GLU A 23 -24.52 9.82 -36.33
C GLU A 23 -23.12 9.76 -35.69
N LEU A 24 -22.22 10.66 -36.11
CA LEU A 24 -20.89 10.76 -35.52
C LEU A 24 -20.97 11.18 -34.04
N THR A 25 -21.84 12.14 -33.70
CA THR A 25 -22.03 12.58 -32.31
C THR A 25 -22.61 11.47 -31.45
N GLN A 26 -23.59 10.71 -31.96
CA GLN A 26 -24.16 9.55 -31.27
C GLN A 26 -23.12 8.44 -31.04
N GLN A 27 -22.21 8.23 -31.99
CA GLN A 27 -21.10 7.28 -31.83
C GLN A 27 -20.14 7.72 -30.72
N ILE A 28 -19.71 8.99 -30.74
CA ILE A 28 -18.83 9.55 -29.71
C ILE A 28 -19.49 9.48 -28.32
N GLU A 29 -20.76 9.86 -28.20
CA GLU A 29 -21.49 9.80 -26.93
C GLU A 29 -21.66 8.36 -26.42
N ALA A 30 -21.90 7.39 -27.32
CA ALA A 30 -21.98 5.98 -26.96
C ALA A 30 -20.63 5.42 -26.50
N GLU A 31 -19.54 5.80 -27.17
CA GLU A 31 -18.17 5.46 -26.77
C GLU A 31 -17.82 6.08 -25.41
N ASP A 32 -18.16 7.35 -25.19
CA ASP A 32 -17.95 8.04 -23.91
C ASP A 32 -18.76 7.40 -22.78
N GLN A 33 -20.02 7.03 -23.03
CA GLN A 33 -20.85 6.31 -22.05
C GLN A 33 -20.28 4.92 -21.74
N GLN A 34 -19.78 4.20 -22.74
CA GLN A 34 -19.10 2.92 -22.54
C GLN A 34 -17.81 3.09 -21.74
N GLN A 35 -17.01 4.11 -22.03
CA GLN A 35 -15.80 4.43 -21.26
C GLN A 35 -16.12 4.81 -19.82
N GLN A 36 -17.15 5.63 -19.58
CA GLN A 36 -17.59 5.98 -18.23
C GLN A 36 -18.09 4.76 -17.45
N GLN A 37 -18.84 3.85 -18.09
CA GLN A 37 -19.27 2.60 -17.46
C GLN A 37 -18.09 1.69 -17.11
N GLN A 38 -17.10 1.56 -18.02
CA GLN A 38 -15.88 0.81 -17.74
C GLN A 38 -15.09 1.42 -16.59
N GLN A 39 -14.94 2.75 -16.54
CA GLN A 39 -14.27 3.44 -15.42
C GLN A 39 -15.00 3.22 -14.09
N GLN A 40 -16.34 3.30 -14.07
CA GLN A 40 -17.14 3.04 -12.86
C GLN A 40 -17.04 1.58 -12.39
N GLN A 41 -16.90 0.63 -13.31
CA GLN A 41 -16.71 -0.79 -12.95
C GLN A 41 -15.31 -1.09 -12.42
N GLN A 42 -14.27 -0.36 -12.86
CA GLN A 42 -12.89 -0.55 -12.42
C GLN A 42 -12.56 0.15 -11.09
N GLN A 43 -13.30 1.22 -10.73
CA GLN A 43 -13.09 1.97 -9.48
C GLN A 43 -13.09 1.12 -8.20
N PRO A 44 -14.03 0.16 -7.98
CA PRO A 44 -14.07 -0.65 -6.77
C PRO A 44 -12.86 -1.56 -6.60
N GLU A 45 -12.41 -2.20 -7.70
CA GLU A 45 -11.23 -3.08 -7.68
C GLU A 45 -9.95 -2.29 -7.39
N GLN A 46 -9.80 -1.10 -7.99
CA GLN A 46 -8.66 -0.23 -7.71
C GLN A 46 -8.64 0.26 -6.26
N GLN A 47 -9.81 0.59 -5.68
CA GLN A 47 -9.91 0.99 -4.28
C GLN A 47 -9.52 -0.15 -3.33
N GLN A 48 -9.96 -1.38 -3.62
CA GLN A 48 -9.62 -2.55 -2.83
C GLN A 48 -8.11 -2.87 -2.92
N GLN A 49 -7.52 -2.71 -4.10
CA GLN A 49 -6.08 -2.92 -4.31
C GLN A 49 -5.24 -1.83 -3.63
N GLN A 50 -5.70 -0.58 -3.63
CA GLN A 50 -5.05 0.52 -2.91
C GLN A 50 -5.10 0.32 -1.39
N GLN A 51 -6.23 -0.13 -0.85
CA GLN A 51 -6.34 -0.48 0.58
C GLN A 51 -5.38 -1.61 0.96
N GLN A 52 -5.26 -2.65 0.11
CA GLN A 52 -4.29 -3.72 0.33
C GLN A 52 -2.85 -3.20 0.31
N GLN A 53 -2.49 -2.33 -0.63
CA GLN A 53 -1.16 -1.72 -0.70
C GLN A 53 -0.85 -0.91 0.58
N GLN A 54 -1.79 -0.11 1.07
CA GLN A 54 -1.61 0.65 2.31
C GLN A 54 -1.35 -0.26 3.53
N VAL A 55 -2.05 -1.39 3.62
CA VAL A 55 -1.81 -2.37 4.69
C VAL A 55 -0.44 -3.02 4.54
N VAL A 56 -0.03 -3.35 3.31
CA VAL A 56 1.30 -3.89 3.02
C VAL A 56 2.40 -2.90 3.44
N ASP A 57 2.25 -1.61 3.12
CA ASP A 57 3.22 -0.58 3.47
C ASP A 57 3.37 -0.42 5.00
N LEU A 58 2.26 -0.47 5.74
CA LEU A 58 2.27 -0.47 7.21
C LEU A 58 2.95 -1.70 7.81
N LEU A 59 2.72 -2.88 7.22
CA LEU A 59 3.39 -4.13 7.63
C LEU A 59 4.89 -4.10 7.32
N ILE A 60 5.30 -3.48 6.21
CA ILE A 60 6.70 -3.25 5.87
C ILE A 60 7.34 -2.31 6.89
N GLU A 61 6.70 -1.18 7.23
CA GLU A 61 7.23 -0.28 8.26
C GLU A 61 7.44 -0.98 9.61
N GLN A 62 6.52 -1.87 10.00
CA GLN A 62 6.65 -2.63 11.24
C GLN A 62 7.76 -3.69 11.16
N LYS A 63 8.00 -4.30 9.99
CA LYS A 63 9.03 -5.33 9.83
C LYS A 63 10.46 -4.79 9.68
N PHE A 64 10.63 -3.56 9.22
CA PHE A 64 11.95 -2.99 8.94
C PHE A 64 12.33 -1.83 9.86
N CYS A 65 11.62 -1.63 10.96
CA CYS A 65 12.00 -0.62 11.95
C CYS A 65 13.24 -1.09 12.74
N PRO A 66 14.16 -0.17 13.12
CA PRO A 66 15.18 -0.51 14.11
C PRO A 66 14.52 -0.72 15.48
N HIS A 67 14.77 -1.87 16.10
CA HIS A 67 14.22 -2.23 17.40
C HIS A 67 14.87 -1.47 18.56
N ASP A 68 14.04 -1.10 19.54
CA ASP A 68 14.50 -0.46 20.77
C ASP A 68 14.83 -1.49 21.85
N PHE A 69 16.08 -1.96 21.84
CA PHE A 69 16.60 -2.88 22.86
C PHE A 69 16.85 -2.22 24.22
N SER A 70 16.62 -0.90 24.36
CA SER A 70 16.65 -0.20 25.66
C SER A 70 15.48 -0.64 26.54
N VAL A 71 14.40 -1.14 25.94
CA VAL A 71 13.26 -1.69 26.65
C VAL A 71 13.60 -3.10 27.15
N LEU A 72 13.27 -3.37 28.42
CA LEU A 72 13.52 -4.68 29.03
C LEU A 72 12.71 -5.76 28.32
N CYS A 73 11.38 -5.61 28.31
CA CYS A 73 10.46 -6.63 27.80
C CYS A 73 10.09 -6.40 26.33
N PRO A 74 9.95 -7.48 25.54
CA PRO A 74 9.43 -7.41 24.19
C PRO A 74 7.92 -7.05 24.19
N PHE A 75 7.38 -6.79 23.01
CA PHE A 75 6.00 -6.39 22.81
C PHE A 75 5.01 -7.40 23.42
N ALA A 76 4.04 -6.90 24.16
CA ALA A 76 3.02 -7.66 24.89
C ALA A 76 3.53 -8.58 26.00
N TRP A 77 4.82 -8.54 26.36
CA TRP A 77 5.34 -9.22 27.55
C TRP A 77 5.32 -8.29 28.77
N THR A 78 5.15 -8.88 29.94
CA THR A 78 4.99 -8.15 31.20
C THR A 78 6.22 -8.33 32.07
N PRO A 79 6.80 -7.25 32.65
CA PRO A 79 7.93 -7.40 33.57
C PRO A 79 7.51 -8.17 34.82
N THR A 80 8.33 -9.13 35.22
CA THR A 80 8.25 -9.77 36.53
C THR A 80 8.76 -8.79 37.60
N GLY A 81 8.32 -8.92 38.86
CA GLY A 81 8.72 -8.04 39.96
C GLY A 81 10.21 -8.01 40.31
N ASP A 82 11.04 -8.77 39.60
CA ASP A 82 12.50 -8.83 39.74
C ASP A 82 13.23 -7.84 38.79
N ASP A 83 12.52 -7.10 37.93
CA ASP A 83 13.06 -6.13 36.95
C ASP A 83 14.07 -6.68 35.92
N THR A 84 14.32 -7.99 35.90
CA THR A 84 15.21 -8.64 34.92
C THR A 84 14.46 -9.57 33.97
N SER A 85 13.32 -10.08 34.41
CA SER A 85 12.58 -11.14 33.74
C SER A 85 11.26 -10.61 33.21
N CYS A 86 10.79 -11.20 32.12
CA CYS A 86 9.49 -10.89 31.54
C CYS A 86 8.68 -12.15 31.34
N THR A 87 7.37 -12.03 31.49
CA THR A 87 6.38 -13.09 31.34
C THR A 87 5.57 -12.86 30.06
N ALA A 88 5.52 -13.89 29.23
CA ALA A 88 4.81 -13.94 27.96
C ALA A 88 3.29 -13.91 28.17
N PRO A 89 2.54 -13.32 27.22
CA PRO A 89 1.08 -13.36 27.24
C PRO A 89 0.55 -14.76 26.94
N GLU A 90 -0.73 -15.00 27.25
CA GLU A 90 -1.41 -16.27 26.93
C GLU A 90 -1.40 -16.58 25.42
N ALA A 91 -1.44 -15.54 24.59
CA ALA A 91 -1.40 -15.63 23.13
C ALA A 91 0.01 -15.91 22.55
N TYR A 92 1.03 -16.11 23.38
CA TYR A 92 2.37 -16.43 22.90
C TYR A 92 2.43 -17.83 22.29
N ILE A 93 2.81 -17.89 21.01
CA ILE A 93 2.88 -19.11 20.19
C ILE A 93 4.32 -19.56 19.89
N GLY A 94 5.32 -18.85 20.41
CA GLY A 94 6.73 -19.17 20.15
C GLY A 94 7.23 -20.37 20.96
N GLY A 95 8.41 -20.88 20.59
CA GLY A 95 8.98 -22.11 21.13
C GLY A 95 9.77 -21.96 22.44
N CYS A 96 9.90 -20.73 22.96
CA CYS A 96 10.69 -20.45 24.17
C CYS A 96 9.85 -20.53 25.45
N GLU A 97 10.53 -20.42 26.60
CA GLU A 97 9.86 -20.39 27.90
C GLU A 97 8.96 -19.15 28.04
N ARG A 98 7.85 -19.29 28.75
CA ARG A 98 6.92 -18.19 29.00
C ARG A 98 7.46 -17.17 30.00
N GLN A 99 8.53 -17.47 30.72
CA GLN A 99 9.18 -16.54 31.61
C GLN A 99 10.68 -16.61 31.34
N MET A 100 11.26 -15.49 30.91
CA MET A 100 12.64 -15.43 30.43
C MET A 100 13.32 -14.18 30.99
N ASN A 101 14.63 -14.27 31.22
CA ASN A 101 15.44 -13.12 31.61
C ASN A 101 15.89 -12.36 30.37
N PHE A 102 15.56 -11.06 30.31
CA PHE A 102 15.93 -10.16 29.21
C PHE A 102 16.90 -9.05 29.64
N ALA A 103 17.47 -9.12 30.84
CA ALA A 103 18.57 -8.26 31.29
C ALA A 103 19.91 -8.71 30.66
N VAL A 104 19.92 -8.83 29.33
CA VAL A 104 21.05 -9.26 28.51
C VAL A 104 21.47 -8.15 27.53
N SER A 105 22.59 -8.35 26.84
CA SER A 105 23.08 -7.38 25.85
C SER A 105 22.11 -7.23 24.67
N PRO A 106 22.08 -6.08 23.98
CA PRO A 106 21.23 -5.87 22.80
C PRO A 106 21.41 -6.96 21.72
N SER A 107 22.64 -7.41 21.47
CA SER A 107 22.92 -8.48 20.50
C SER A 107 22.31 -9.83 20.90
N GLU A 108 22.22 -10.10 22.19
CA GLU A 108 21.56 -11.32 22.67
C GLU A 108 20.05 -11.20 22.56
N LYS A 109 19.48 -10.01 22.82
CA LYS A 109 18.04 -9.75 22.60
C LYS A 109 17.65 -9.96 21.15
N GLU A 110 18.45 -9.48 20.20
CA GLU A 110 18.26 -9.70 18.77
C GLU A 110 18.19 -11.19 18.42
N ARG A 111 19.12 -12.00 18.96
CA ARG A 111 19.09 -13.46 18.75
C ARG A 111 17.84 -14.10 19.33
N ILE A 112 17.43 -13.69 20.53
CA ILE A 112 16.23 -14.21 21.19
C ILE A 112 14.95 -13.79 20.44
N GLU A 113 14.92 -12.60 19.83
CA GLU A 113 13.83 -12.16 18.94
C GLU A 113 13.59 -13.14 17.79
N ASP A 114 14.65 -13.52 17.09
CA ASP A 114 14.60 -14.48 15.99
C ASP A 114 14.27 -15.91 16.47
N GLU A 115 14.91 -16.38 17.55
CA GLU A 115 14.72 -17.74 18.08
C GLU A 115 13.34 -17.95 18.69
N CYS A 116 12.81 -16.94 19.39
CA CYS A 116 11.58 -17.05 20.17
C CYS A 116 10.35 -16.48 19.48
N LEU A 117 10.46 -15.93 18.28
CA LEU A 117 9.38 -15.26 17.55
C LEU A 117 8.72 -14.16 18.41
N ILE A 118 9.55 -13.42 19.14
CA ILE A 118 9.15 -12.25 19.93
C ILE A 118 9.64 -11.01 19.20
N SER A 119 9.06 -9.84 19.47
CA SER A 119 9.61 -8.61 18.87
C SER A 119 9.65 -7.47 19.86
N TRP A 120 10.76 -6.73 19.86
CA TRP A 120 10.89 -5.50 20.65
C TRP A 120 10.13 -4.34 20.00
N PRO A 121 9.71 -3.33 20.78
CA PRO A 121 9.08 -2.15 20.18
C PRO A 121 10.05 -1.44 19.24
N CYS A 122 9.54 -0.95 18.11
CA CYS A 122 10.31 -0.09 17.21
C CYS A 122 10.83 1.15 17.96
N MET A 123 12.07 1.56 17.69
CA MET A 123 12.53 2.89 18.07
C MET A 123 11.59 3.92 17.44
N LYS A 124 11.07 4.85 18.25
CA LYS A 124 10.24 5.94 17.73
C LYS A 124 11.06 6.69 16.68
N LYS A 125 10.53 6.78 15.46
CA LYS A 125 11.09 7.69 14.44
C LYS A 125 11.22 9.06 15.11
N CYS A 126 12.46 9.54 15.25
CA CYS A 126 12.70 10.89 15.72
C CYS A 126 12.08 11.82 14.68
N ASN A 127 10.93 12.41 15.00
CA ASN A 127 10.31 13.40 14.13
C ASN A 127 11.19 14.65 14.20
N ARG A 128 12.08 14.79 13.23
CA ARG A 128 12.93 15.96 13.10
C ARG A 128 12.08 17.10 12.60
N ASP A 129 11.88 18.09 13.44
CA ASP A 129 11.23 19.32 13.04
C ASP A 129 12.21 20.14 12.18
N PHE A 130 12.02 20.06 10.85
CA PHE A 130 12.78 20.84 9.87
C PHE A 130 12.37 22.31 9.83
N SER A 131 11.37 22.72 10.62
CA SER A 131 11.03 24.14 10.82
C SER A 131 11.99 24.81 11.79
N LEU A 132 12.76 24.03 12.57
CA LEU A 132 13.80 24.54 13.45
C LEU A 132 15.07 24.84 12.65
N LEU A 133 15.78 25.90 13.06
CA LEU A 133 17.08 26.24 12.48
C LEU A 133 18.00 25.02 12.46
N CYS A 134 18.70 24.86 11.34
CA CYS A 134 19.71 23.83 11.20
C CYS A 134 20.69 23.87 12.39
N PRO A 135 21.07 22.70 12.96
CA PRO A 135 22.06 22.64 14.03
C PRO A 135 23.35 23.39 13.66
N GLU A 136 24.09 23.89 14.66
CA GLU A 136 25.36 24.59 14.42
C GLU A 136 26.25 23.76 13.47
N ASN A 137 26.62 24.36 12.34
CA ASN A 137 27.43 23.82 11.23
C ASN A 137 26.70 23.07 10.10
N TRP A 138 25.37 23.03 10.08
CA TRP A 138 24.60 22.57 8.92
C TRP A 138 24.22 23.79 8.06
N LYS A 139 24.59 23.76 6.77
CA LYS A 139 24.16 24.75 5.79
C LYS A 139 23.09 24.14 4.91
N GLU A 140 21.96 24.84 4.77
CA GLU A 140 21.02 24.57 3.68
C GLU A 140 21.76 24.74 2.35
N VAL A 141 21.68 23.73 1.49
CA VAL A 141 22.31 23.72 0.16
C VAL A 141 21.30 24.21 -0.86
#